data_AF-A0A851ID66-F1
#
_entry.id   AF-A0A851ID66-F1
#
_cell.length_a   1.000
_cell.length_b   1.000
_cell.length_c   1.000
_cell.angle_alpha   90.00
_cell.angle_beta   90.00
_cell.angle_gamma   90.00
#
_symmetry.space_group_name_H-M   'P 1'
#
loop_
_entity.id
_entity.type
_entity.pdbx_description
1 polymer ?
#
loop_
_entity_poly.entity_id
_entity_poly.type
_entity_poly.pdbx_seq_one_letter_code
_entity_poly.pdbx_strand_id
1 'polypeptide(L)'
;MLLSVGIYKEKKEKNFRMVILPSGKNKIGLTMYKDYGIISYLDKNNNEKIGEFIFWALNETDEKKIENEIDVEWHKKYFNYSSNLKIVNLYNNIGFQFFENKYSLLLMKKDGRGYSPFKDENGNIVEHIFLEKPTNLELGTKVMEMFEFKERYDGIIE
;
A
#
# COMPACT_ATOMS: atom_id res chain seq x y z
N MET A 1 15.03 3.82 -11.96
CA MET A 1 13.56 3.77 -11.98
C MET A 1 13.09 3.35 -10.60
N LEU A 2 12.32 4.20 -9.94
CA LEU A 2 11.62 3.93 -8.69
C LEU A 2 10.13 3.82 -9.00
N LEU A 3 9.61 2.60 -8.96
CA LEU A 3 8.17 2.35 -9.04
C LEU A 3 7.65 2.13 -7.63
N SER A 4 6.48 2.70 -7.31
CA SER A 4 5.83 2.51 -6.02
C SER A 4 4.33 2.25 -6.17
N VAL A 5 3.83 1.28 -5.42
CA VAL A 5 2.40 0.97 -5.31
C VAL A 5 1.99 1.20 -3.86
N GLY A 6 0.88 1.92 -3.66
CA GLY A 6 0.27 2.10 -2.35
C GLY A 6 -0.75 1.00 -2.09
N ILE A 7 -0.57 0.24 -1.01
CA ILE A 7 -1.46 -0.85 -0.62
C ILE A 7 -2.11 -0.46 0.71
N TYR A 8 -3.44 -0.45 0.76
CA TYR A 8 -4.20 -0.11 1.95
C TYR A 8 -5.17 -1.23 2.27
N LYS A 9 -5.13 -1.71 3.51
CA LYS A 9 -6.04 -2.74 4.02
C LYS A 9 -6.82 -2.16 5.20
N GLU A 10 -8.14 -2.30 5.15
CA GLU A 10 -8.99 -1.99 6.28
C GLU A 10 -8.60 -2.86 7.49
N LYS A 11 -8.48 -2.24 8.67
CA LYS A 11 -8.08 -2.90 9.93
C LYS A 11 -9.19 -3.81 10.46
N LYS A 12 -9.38 -4.93 9.77
CA LYS A 12 -10.36 -5.99 10.04
C LYS A 12 -9.71 -7.35 9.80
N GLU A 13 -10.04 -8.30 10.65
CA GLU A 13 -9.56 -9.68 10.55
C GLU A 13 -10.13 -10.41 9.32
N LYS A 14 -11.42 -10.18 9.01
CA LYS A 14 -12.16 -10.88 7.95
C LYS A 14 -12.88 -9.89 7.04
N ASN A 15 -13.03 -10.25 5.77
CA ASN A 15 -13.79 -9.50 4.76
C ASN A 15 -13.43 -8.01 4.77
N PHE A 16 -12.15 -7.73 4.52
CA PHE A 16 -11.61 -6.38 4.55
C PHE A 16 -11.72 -5.71 3.19
N ARG A 17 -11.95 -4.41 3.21
CA ARG A 17 -11.75 -3.57 2.03
C ARG A 17 -10.27 -3.34 1.78
N MET A 18 -9.81 -3.56 0.56
CA MET A 18 -8.44 -3.28 0.12
C MET A 18 -8.46 -2.24 -0.99
N VAL A 19 -7.50 -1.31 -0.95
CA VAL A 19 -7.29 -0.28 -1.98
C VAL A 19 -5.84 -0.36 -2.44
N ILE A 20 -5.61 -0.57 -3.73
CA ILE A 20 -4.29 -0.73 -4.34
C ILE A 20 -4.13 0.32 -5.43
N LEU A 21 -3.14 1.19 -5.25
CA LEU A 21 -2.98 2.41 -6.05
C LEU A 21 -1.66 2.39 -6.82
N PRO A 22 -1.69 2.38 -8.17
CA PRO A 22 -0.51 2.64 -8.98
C PRO A 22 -0.05 4.10 -8.83
N SER A 23 1.22 4.37 -9.13
CA SER A 23 1.78 5.72 -9.02
C SER A 23 2.43 6.23 -10.31
N GLY A 24 2.56 7.55 -10.37
CA GLY A 24 3.34 8.31 -11.33
C GLY A 24 4.12 9.39 -10.60
N LYS A 25 4.45 10.46 -11.31
CA LYS A 25 5.07 11.66 -10.74
C LYS A 25 4.15 12.87 -10.82
N ASN A 26 4.19 13.74 -9.82
CA ASN A 26 3.57 15.05 -9.89
C ASN A 26 4.46 16.05 -10.65
N LYS A 27 4.01 17.31 -10.74
CA LYS A 27 4.70 18.37 -11.49
C LYS A 27 6.12 18.67 -11.00
N ILE A 28 6.43 18.37 -9.73
CA ILE A 28 7.73 18.61 -9.10
C ILE A 28 8.57 17.32 -8.96
N GLY A 29 8.15 16.21 -9.58
CA GLY A 29 8.90 14.95 -9.59
C GLY A 29 8.72 14.07 -8.34
N LEU A 30 7.80 14.41 -7.44
CA LEU A 30 7.45 13.54 -6.30
C LEU A 30 6.43 12.48 -6.73
N THR A 31 6.45 11.34 -6.05
CA THR A 31 5.49 10.25 -6.28
C THR A 31 4.06 10.73 -6.00
N MET A 32 3.14 10.38 -6.89
CA MET A 32 1.72 10.67 -6.76
C MET A 32 0.90 9.50 -7.28
N TYR A 33 -0.20 9.15 -6.62
CA TYR A 33 -1.08 8.07 -7.08
C TYR A 33 -1.84 8.48 -8.34
N LYS A 34 -1.97 7.55 -9.30
CA LYS A 34 -2.81 7.73 -10.49
C LYS A 34 -4.28 7.80 -10.10
N ASP A 35 -5.10 8.37 -10.95
CA ASP A 35 -6.51 8.64 -10.68
C ASP A 35 -7.43 7.42 -10.64
N TYR A 36 -6.88 6.25 -10.95
CA TYR A 36 -7.52 4.95 -10.86
C TYR A 36 -6.73 4.00 -9.95
N GLY A 37 -7.36 2.90 -9.57
CA GLY A 37 -6.77 1.84 -8.76
C GLY A 37 -7.75 0.70 -8.56
N ILE A 38 -7.33 -0.34 -7.85
CA ILE A 38 -8.20 -1.46 -7.51
C ILE A 38 -8.80 -1.22 -6.12
N ILE A 39 -10.13 -1.35 -6.04
CA ILE A 39 -10.85 -1.46 -4.78
C ILE A 39 -11.47 -2.85 -4.75
N SER A 40 -11.15 -3.64 -3.74
CA SER A 40 -11.64 -5.00 -3.61
C SER A 40 -12.09 -5.30 -2.18
N TYR A 41 -12.90 -6.35 -2.03
CA TYR A 41 -13.32 -6.91 -0.76
C TYR A 41 -12.81 -8.34 -0.73
N LEU A 42 -11.82 -8.59 0.12
CA LEU A 42 -11.05 -9.84 0.16
C LEU A 42 -10.95 -10.35 1.60
N ASP A 43 -10.49 -11.60 1.72
CA ASP A 43 -10.13 -12.21 2.99
C ASP A 43 -8.73 -12.84 2.94
N LYS A 44 -8.31 -13.44 4.06
CA LYS A 44 -6.99 -14.07 4.23
C LYS A 44 -6.73 -15.28 3.32
N ASN A 45 -7.75 -15.82 2.66
CA ASN A 45 -7.60 -16.93 1.71
C ASN A 45 -7.34 -16.41 0.28
N ASN A 46 -7.30 -15.09 0.07
CA ASN A 46 -7.13 -14.49 -1.25
C ASN A 46 -5.68 -14.01 -1.54
N ASN A 47 -4.68 -14.57 -0.84
CA ASN A 47 -3.28 -14.11 -0.96
C ASN A 47 -2.79 -14.05 -2.41
N GLU A 48 -2.97 -15.09 -3.21
CA GLU A 48 -2.54 -15.08 -4.62
C GLU A 48 -3.19 -13.94 -5.43
N LYS A 49 -4.49 -13.72 -5.22
CA LYS A 49 -5.25 -12.64 -5.88
C LYS A 49 -4.79 -11.24 -5.43
N ILE A 50 -4.41 -11.10 -4.15
CA ILE A 50 -3.80 -9.87 -3.63
C ILE A 50 -2.49 -9.59 -4.37
N GLY A 51 -1.62 -10.60 -4.52
CA GLY A 51 -0.38 -10.46 -5.27
C GLY A 51 -0.60 -10.10 -6.74
N GLU A 52 -1.58 -10.72 -7.40
CA GLU A 52 -1.97 -10.39 -8.77
C GLU A 52 -2.38 -8.91 -8.91
N PHE A 53 -3.24 -8.42 -8.01
CA PHE A 53 -3.66 -7.01 -8.03
C PHE A 53 -2.51 -6.03 -7.78
N ILE A 54 -1.56 -6.38 -6.91
CA ILE A 54 -0.37 -5.56 -6.67
C ILE A 54 0.53 -5.53 -7.90
N PHE A 55 0.75 -6.66 -8.57
CA PHE A 55 1.55 -6.68 -9.80
C PHE A 55 0.87 -5.96 -10.95
N TRP A 56 -0.46 -6.05 -11.06
CA TRP A 56 -1.21 -5.21 -11.99
C TRP A 56 -0.94 -3.73 -11.73
N ALA A 57 -1.05 -3.28 -10.47
CA ALA A 57 -0.78 -1.89 -10.12
C ALA A 57 0.69 -1.50 -10.34
N LEU A 58 1.64 -2.43 -10.18
CA LEU A 58 3.04 -2.18 -10.50
C LEU A 58 3.23 -1.98 -12.00
N ASN A 59 2.58 -2.79 -12.86
CA ASN A 59 2.63 -2.62 -14.31
C ASN A 59 2.00 -1.30 -14.77
N GLU A 60 1.00 -0.82 -14.03
CA GLU A 60 0.38 0.48 -14.20
C GLU A 60 1.18 1.63 -13.58
N THR A 61 2.31 1.37 -12.91
CA THR A 61 3.13 2.40 -12.28
C THR A 61 4.27 2.82 -13.22
N ASP A 62 4.56 4.12 -13.27
CA ASP A 62 5.64 4.68 -14.09
C ASP A 62 6.28 5.91 -13.42
N GLU A 63 7.31 6.47 -14.05
CA GLU A 63 7.93 7.73 -13.61
C GLU A 63 7.41 8.94 -14.41
N LYS A 64 6.30 8.78 -15.16
CA LYS A 64 5.77 9.85 -16.00
C LYS A 64 4.97 10.83 -15.15
N LYS A 65 4.98 12.08 -15.61
CA LYS A 65 4.19 13.15 -15.03
C LYS A 65 2.70 12.88 -15.26
N ILE A 66 1.91 12.92 -14.19
CA ILE A 66 0.45 12.93 -14.28
C ILE A 66 0.02 14.37 -14.62
N GLU A 67 -0.53 14.56 -15.82
CA GLU A 67 -0.88 15.89 -16.34
C GLU A 67 -2.26 16.36 -15.89
N ASN A 68 -3.24 15.45 -15.90
CA ASN A 68 -4.64 15.72 -15.57
C ASN A 68 -4.91 15.35 -14.10
N GLU A 69 -4.32 16.11 -13.19
CA GLU A 69 -4.65 15.95 -11.77
C GLU A 69 -6.10 16.36 -11.53
N ILE A 70 -6.92 15.41 -11.09
CA ILE A 70 -8.31 15.67 -10.71
C ILE A 70 -8.33 16.35 -9.35
N ASP A 71 -8.99 17.50 -9.25
CA ASP A 71 -9.21 18.25 -8.01
C ASP A 71 -10.30 17.59 -7.12
N VAL A 72 -10.05 16.34 -6.73
CA VAL A 72 -10.85 15.62 -5.75
C VAL A 72 -9.92 15.09 -4.68
N GLU A 73 -10.21 15.45 -3.43
CA GLU A 73 -9.43 15.01 -2.28
C GLU A 73 -9.29 13.47 -2.25
N TRP A 74 -8.06 12.99 -2.07
CA TRP A 74 -7.68 11.57 -2.10
C TRP A 74 -8.60 10.68 -1.24
N HIS A 75 -8.98 11.16 -0.04
CA HIS A 75 -9.84 10.39 0.86
C HIS A 75 -11.26 10.17 0.36
N LYS A 76 -11.81 11.14 -0.40
CA LYS A 76 -13.10 10.98 -1.07
C LYS A 76 -12.95 10.06 -2.26
N LYS A 77 -11.91 10.29 -3.07
CA LYS A 77 -11.67 9.59 -4.33
C LYS A 77 -11.54 8.07 -4.18
N TYR A 78 -10.63 7.60 -3.32
CA TYR A 78 -10.33 6.16 -3.25
C TYR A 78 -11.00 5.45 -2.09
N PHE A 79 -11.49 6.17 -1.09
CA PHE A 79 -12.05 5.55 0.12
C PHE A 79 -13.48 5.99 0.45
N ASN A 80 -14.02 6.97 -0.28
CA ASN A 80 -15.34 7.53 -0.01
C ASN A 80 -15.53 7.98 1.45
N TYR A 81 -14.48 8.55 2.06
CA TYR A 81 -14.55 9.11 3.42
C TYR A 81 -14.51 10.64 3.41
N SER A 82 -15.02 11.22 4.49
CA SER A 82 -15.07 12.67 4.70
C SER A 82 -13.73 13.29 5.16
N SER A 83 -12.71 12.50 5.50
CA SER A 83 -11.43 13.03 5.98
C SER A 83 -10.28 12.03 5.84
N ASN A 84 -9.06 12.54 5.64
CA ASN A 84 -7.82 11.74 5.71
C ASN A 84 -7.64 11.05 7.06
N LEU A 85 -8.06 11.70 8.17
CA LEU A 85 -7.94 11.15 9.52
C LEU A 85 -8.70 9.82 9.69
N LYS A 86 -9.85 9.66 9.04
CA LYS A 86 -10.59 8.39 9.07
C LYS A 86 -9.78 7.26 8.42
N ILE A 87 -9.10 7.54 7.31
CA ILE A 87 -8.38 6.49 6.57
C ILE A 87 -7.18 6.00 7.36
N VAL A 88 -6.36 6.91 7.89
CA VAL A 88 -5.18 6.54 8.70
C VAL A 88 -5.55 5.79 9.98
N ASN A 89 -6.77 5.96 10.50
CA ASN A 89 -7.27 5.22 11.66
C ASN A 89 -7.86 3.85 11.26
N LEU A 90 -8.56 3.78 10.13
CA LEU A 90 -9.28 2.58 9.69
C LEU A 90 -8.47 1.66 8.76
N TYR A 91 -7.36 2.13 8.21
CA TYR A 91 -6.54 1.38 7.25
C TYR A 91 -5.09 1.33 7.70
N ASN A 92 -4.49 0.16 7.53
CA ASN A 92 -3.04 0.01 7.50
C ASN A 92 -2.52 0.28 6.08
N ASN A 93 -1.25 0.64 5.97
CA ASN A 93 -0.62 0.94 4.69
C ASN A 93 0.73 0.23 4.54
N ILE A 94 0.95 -0.34 3.35
CA ILE A 94 2.23 -0.88 2.91
C ILE A 94 2.58 -0.21 1.58
N GLY A 95 3.84 0.22 1.45
CA GLY A 95 4.41 0.59 0.16
C GLY A 95 5.08 -0.62 -0.47
N PHE A 96 4.72 -0.97 -1.70
CA PHE A 96 5.49 -1.92 -2.52
C PHE A 96 6.34 -1.15 -3.52
N GLN A 97 7.63 -1.43 -3.58
CA GLN A 97 8.57 -0.68 -4.40
C GLN A 97 9.40 -1.60 -5.28
N PHE A 98 9.71 -1.11 -6.48
CA PHE A 98 10.75 -1.66 -7.33
C PHE A 98 11.83 -0.60 -7.57
N PHE A 99 13.04 -0.86 -7.07
CA PHE A 99 14.18 0.05 -7.15
C PHE A 99 15.48 -0.74 -7.22
N GLU A 100 16.42 -0.33 -8.08
CA GLU A 100 17.72 -1.00 -8.25
C GLU A 100 17.61 -2.54 -8.41
N ASN A 101 16.64 -2.99 -9.22
CA ASN A 101 16.34 -4.41 -9.47
C ASN A 101 15.90 -5.21 -8.23
N LYS A 102 15.48 -4.54 -7.17
CA LYS A 102 14.96 -5.16 -5.95
C LYS A 102 13.50 -4.82 -5.76
N TYR A 103 12.73 -5.81 -5.32
CA TYR A 103 11.37 -5.60 -4.87
C TYR A 103 11.38 -5.49 -3.35
N SER A 104 10.73 -4.47 -2.80
CA SER A 104 10.62 -4.30 -1.35
C SER A 104 9.21 -3.94 -0.91
N LEU A 105 8.84 -4.43 0.27
CA LEU A 105 7.66 -4.03 1.01
C LEU A 105 8.10 -3.19 2.21
N LEU A 106 7.43 -2.08 2.42
CA LEU A 106 7.68 -1.18 3.53
C LEU A 106 6.39 -0.97 4.30
N LEU A 107 6.36 -1.38 5.57
CA LEU A 107 5.23 -1.10 6.43
C LEU A 107 5.22 0.39 6.80
N MET A 108 4.09 1.04 6.63
CA MET A 108 3.96 2.48 6.83
C MET A 108 3.12 2.77 8.07
N LYS A 109 3.43 3.88 8.73
CA LYS A 109 2.60 4.46 9.79
C LYS A 109 2.20 5.87 9.41
N LYS A 110 1.09 6.34 9.97
CA LYS A 110 0.72 7.75 9.89
C LYS A 110 1.80 8.60 10.55
N ASP A 111 2.18 9.69 9.88
CA ASP A 111 3.10 10.69 10.40
C ASP A 111 2.65 12.09 10.00
N GLY A 112 2.10 12.84 10.96
CA GLY A 112 1.48 14.13 10.71
C GLY A 112 0.41 14.06 9.62
N ARG A 113 0.67 14.72 8.48
CA ARG A 113 -0.21 14.78 7.30
C ARG A 113 0.10 13.69 6.25
N GLY A 114 1.10 12.85 6.46
CA GLY A 114 1.54 11.83 5.51
C GLY A 114 1.77 10.48 6.17
N TYR A 115 2.65 9.69 5.55
CA TYR A 115 3.10 8.40 6.04
C TYR A 115 4.61 8.40 6.17
N SER A 116 5.12 7.74 7.21
CA SER A 116 6.55 7.45 7.38
C SER A 116 6.77 5.95 7.62
N PRO A 117 8.00 5.44 7.46
CA PRO A 117 8.31 4.05 7.76
C PRO A 117 7.90 3.69 9.18
N PHE A 118 7.18 2.58 9.34
CA PHE A 118 6.90 2.02 10.64
C PHE A 118 8.19 1.47 11.25
N LYS A 119 8.38 1.74 12.54
CA LYS A 119 9.50 1.22 13.33
C LYS A 119 8.96 0.31 14.42
N ASP A 120 9.59 -0.85 14.59
CA ASP A 120 9.28 -1.79 15.66
C ASP A 120 9.75 -1.26 17.03
N GLU A 121 9.55 -2.07 18.08
CA GLU A 121 9.93 -1.75 19.46
C GLU A 121 11.44 -1.51 19.64
N ASN A 122 12.25 -2.08 18.75
CA ASN A 122 13.71 -1.93 18.74
C ASN A 122 14.16 -0.73 17.89
N GLY A 123 13.22 0.00 17.28
CA GLY A 123 13.49 1.14 16.41
C GLY A 123 13.87 0.76 14.98
N ASN A 124 13.77 -0.52 14.60
CA ASN A 124 14.09 -1.00 13.25
C ASN A 124 12.92 -0.77 12.31
N ILE A 125 13.22 -0.38 11.07
CA ILE A 125 12.21 -0.26 10.02
C ILE A 125 11.67 -1.65 9.67
N VAL A 126 10.35 -1.79 9.65
CA VAL A 126 9.71 -3.05 9.25
C VAL A 126 9.58 -3.07 7.73
N GLU A 127 10.54 -3.72 7.09
CA GLU A 127 10.60 -3.93 5.65
C GLU A 127 10.86 -5.39 5.30
N HIS A 128 10.56 -5.74 4.05
CA HIS A 128 10.95 -7.02 3.47
C HIS A 128 11.49 -6.81 2.06
N ILE A 129 12.68 -7.34 1.78
CA ILE A 129 13.32 -7.26 0.47
C ILE A 129 13.27 -8.65 -0.16
N PHE A 130 12.71 -8.74 -1.35
CA PHE A 130 12.78 -9.95 -2.17
C PHE A 130 14.05 -9.90 -3.03
N LEU A 131 14.85 -10.98 -2.98
CA LEU A 131 16.08 -11.10 -3.78
C LEU A 131 15.79 -11.29 -5.27
N GLU A 132 14.64 -11.88 -5.59
CA GLU A 132 14.13 -12.10 -6.93
C GLU A 132 12.70 -11.56 -7.03
N LYS A 133 12.11 -11.56 -8.23
CA LYS A 133 10.70 -11.19 -8.38
C LYS A 133 9.83 -12.25 -7.68
N PRO A 134 9.06 -11.90 -6.63
CA PRO A 134 8.22 -12.88 -5.97
C PRO A 134 7.09 -13.35 -6.89
N THR A 135 6.61 -14.56 -6.67
CA THR A 135 5.34 -15.03 -7.24
C THR A 135 4.17 -14.22 -6.66
N ASN A 136 3.00 -14.28 -7.31
CA ASN A 136 1.78 -13.64 -6.81
C ASN A 136 1.44 -14.14 -5.39
N LEU A 137 1.55 -15.46 -5.15
CA LEU A 137 1.29 -16.05 -3.86
C LEU A 137 2.26 -15.57 -2.78
N GLU A 138 3.57 -15.54 -3.06
CA GLU A 138 4.58 -15.06 -2.11
C GLU A 138 4.37 -13.58 -1.75
N LEU A 139 4.14 -12.73 -2.76
CA LEU A 139 3.92 -11.30 -2.56
C LEU A 139 2.66 -11.05 -1.72
N GLY A 140 1.54 -11.66 -2.09
CA GLY A 140 0.29 -11.46 -1.37
C GLY A 140 0.31 -12.04 0.03
N THR A 141 0.96 -13.19 0.23
CA THR A 141 1.16 -13.78 1.57
C THR A 141 1.98 -12.84 2.43
N LYS A 142 3.10 -12.30 1.91
CA LYS A 142 3.96 -11.41 2.71
C LYS A 142 3.29 -10.10 3.08
N VAL A 143 2.49 -9.53 2.18
CA VAL A 143 1.68 -8.34 2.44
C VAL A 143 0.68 -8.59 3.57
N MET A 144 0.00 -9.74 3.54
CA MET A 144 -0.94 -10.11 4.61
C MET A 144 -0.24 -10.34 5.95
N GLU A 145 0.91 -11.02 5.98
CA GLU A 145 1.72 -11.18 7.20
C GLU A 145 2.11 -9.84 7.82
N MET A 146 2.54 -8.87 6.99
CA MET A 146 2.94 -7.54 7.46
C MET A 146 1.75 -6.74 8.00
N PHE A 147 0.57 -6.87 7.38
CA PHE A 147 -0.65 -6.27 7.93
C PHE A 147 -1.07 -6.90 9.26
N GLU A 148 -1.05 -8.23 9.35
CA GLU A 148 -1.37 -8.94 10.59
C GLU A 148 -0.38 -8.61 11.72
N PHE A 149 0.91 -8.51 11.41
CA PHE A 149 1.92 -8.05 12.34
C PHE A 149 1.54 -6.67 12.91
N LYS A 150 1.15 -5.74 12.03
CA LYS A 150 0.74 -4.39 12.44
C LYS A 150 -0.57 -4.38 13.23
N GLU A 151 -1.50 -5.27 12.91
CA GLU A 151 -2.79 -5.40 13.61
C GLU A 151 -2.62 -5.99 15.00
N ARG A 152 -1.73 -6.98 15.18
CA ARG A 152 -1.31 -7.46 16.51
C ARG A 152 -0.61 -6.38 17.30
N TYR A 153 0.33 -5.65 16.68
CA TYR A 153 1.03 -4.54 17.32
C TYR A 153 0.06 -3.44 17.81
N ASP A 154 -0.97 -3.13 17.03
CA ASP A 154 -2.00 -2.15 17.41
C ASP A 154 -3.06 -2.72 18.40
N GLY A 155 -2.98 -3.99 18.79
CA GLY A 155 -3.95 -4.66 19.67
C GLY A 155 -5.33 -4.86 19.03
N ILE A 156 -5.40 -5.01 17.70
CA ILE A 156 -6.65 -5.15 16.93
C ILE A 156 -7.05 -6.62 16.80
N ILE A 157 -6.04 -7.50 16.69
CA ILE A 157 -6.20 -8.95 16.68
C ILE A 157 -5.23 -9.55 17.70
N GLU A 158 -5.54 -10.75 18.20
CA GLU A 158 -4.71 -11.51 19.14
C GLU A 158 -3.55 -12.24 18.44
#